data_AF-A0A351CWI2-F1
#
_entry.id   AF-A0A351CWI2-F1
#
_cell.length_a   1.000
_cell.length_b   1.000
_cell.length_c   1.000
_cell.angle_alpha   90.00
_cell.angle_beta   90.00
_cell.angle_gamma   90.00
#
_symmetry.space_group_name_H-M   'P 1'
#
loop_
_entity.id
_entity.type
_entity.pdbx_description
1 polymer ?
#
loop_
_entity_poly.entity_id
_entity_poly.type
_entity_poly.pdbx_seq_one_letter_code
_entity_poly.pdbx_strand_id
1 'polypeptide(L)'
;SEDMSVLYFPEQRAAFGVDFVHVQRFPGNLAGAPVDQYLGALEQMNALDFDILIQGHGTPGTKADLEGFISFLQTTESEVSAAIAAGQTLEETQESVLLEDFSGWSLYEDRRANIVGEMYGILSAN
;
A
#
# COMPACT_ATOMS: atom_id res chain seq x y z
N SER A 1 -11.20 -4.27 2.05
CA SER A 1 -12.36 -4.87 2.74
C SER A 1 -12.58 -4.10 4.03
N GLU A 2 -13.83 -3.83 4.40
CA GLU A 2 -14.16 -3.23 5.71
C GLU A 2 -14.04 -4.26 6.85
N ASP A 3 -13.99 -5.55 6.52
CA ASP A 3 -13.93 -6.67 7.47
C ASP A 3 -12.49 -7.15 7.75
N MET A 4 -11.52 -6.25 7.79
CA MET A 4 -10.13 -6.59 8.15
C MET A 4 -9.89 -6.41 9.65
N SER A 5 -9.12 -7.30 10.24
CA SER A 5 -8.75 -7.24 11.66
C SER A 5 -7.24 -7.40 11.84
N VAL A 6 -6.68 -6.66 12.80
CA VAL A 6 -5.31 -6.83 13.27
C VAL A 6 -5.33 -7.61 14.57
N LEU A 7 -4.53 -8.68 14.67
CA LEU A 7 -4.29 -9.36 15.94
C LEU A 7 -2.95 -8.89 16.51
N TYR A 8 -2.97 -8.36 17.73
CA TYR A 8 -1.78 -7.88 18.43
C TYR A 8 -1.43 -8.79 19.61
N PHE A 9 -0.18 -9.23 19.64
CA PHE A 9 0.40 -10.12 20.65
C PHE A 9 1.46 -9.33 21.44
N PRO A 10 1.08 -8.67 22.55
CA PRO A 10 1.95 -7.71 23.23
C PRO A 10 3.21 -8.34 23.83
N GLU A 11 3.10 -9.55 24.41
CA GLU A 11 4.26 -10.25 25.00
C GLU A 11 5.31 -10.62 23.93
N GLN A 12 4.84 -10.95 22.72
CA GLN A 12 5.67 -11.33 21.59
C GLN A 12 6.10 -10.12 20.74
N ARG A 13 5.57 -8.92 21.05
CA ARG A 13 5.75 -7.71 20.26
C ARG A 13 5.47 -7.97 18.77
N ALA A 14 4.36 -8.65 18.49
CA ALA A 14 4.00 -9.08 17.14
C ALA A 14 2.60 -8.58 16.75
N ALA A 15 2.46 -8.11 15.51
CA ALA A 15 1.19 -7.71 14.93
C ALA A 15 0.91 -8.52 13.65
N PHE A 16 -0.27 -9.14 13.59
CA PHE A 16 -0.73 -9.95 12.47
C PHE A 16 -1.73 -9.13 11.63
N GLY A 17 -1.28 -8.68 10.45
CA GLY A 17 -2.01 -7.78 9.55
C GLY A 17 -2.39 -8.38 8.19
N VAL A 18 -2.30 -9.72 8.05
CA VAL A 18 -2.73 -10.52 6.89
C VAL A 18 -2.57 -9.84 5.53
N ASP A 19 -3.68 -9.52 4.83
CA ASP A 19 -3.69 -9.17 3.41
C ASP A 19 -3.77 -7.66 3.15
N PHE A 20 -3.87 -6.81 4.18
CA PHE A 20 -3.91 -5.35 4.00
C PHE A 20 -2.53 -4.69 4.23
N VAL A 21 -1.49 -5.46 4.49
CA VAL A 21 -0.10 -4.97 4.58
C VAL A 21 0.81 -5.89 3.78
N HIS A 22 1.79 -5.31 3.08
CA HIS A 22 2.73 -6.06 2.28
C HIS A 22 4.18 -5.69 2.59
N VAL A 23 5.02 -6.70 2.78
CA VAL A 23 6.46 -6.53 3.04
C VAL A 23 7.21 -6.58 1.72
N GLN A 24 7.76 -5.43 1.29
CA GLN A 24 8.59 -5.29 0.07
C GLN A 24 7.98 -5.97 -1.17
N ARG A 25 6.66 -5.78 -1.32
CA ARG A 25 5.84 -6.44 -2.32
C ARG A 25 4.67 -5.54 -2.72
N PHE A 26 4.38 -5.48 -4.01
CA PHE A 26 3.18 -4.79 -4.49
C PHE A 26 1.90 -5.54 -4.08
N PRO A 27 0.82 -4.81 -3.71
CA PRO A 27 -0.47 -5.41 -3.44
C PRO A 27 -1.04 -6.10 -4.69
N GLY A 28 -2.00 -7.01 -4.46
CA GLY A 28 -2.75 -7.61 -5.56
C GLY A 28 -3.74 -6.65 -6.21
N ASN A 29 -4.28 -5.72 -5.41
CA ASN A 29 -5.19 -4.62 -5.76
C ASN A 29 -5.32 -3.68 -4.54
N LEU A 30 -5.94 -2.52 -4.72
CA LEU A 30 -6.34 -1.56 -3.67
C LEU A 30 -7.80 -1.76 -3.22
N ALA A 31 -8.51 -2.72 -3.82
CA ALA A 31 -9.89 -3.11 -3.51
C ALA A 31 -10.91 -1.95 -3.50
N GLY A 32 -10.61 -0.83 -4.18
CA GLY A 32 -11.48 0.34 -4.26
C GLY A 32 -11.73 1.07 -2.93
N ALA A 33 -10.94 0.79 -1.88
CA ALA A 33 -11.06 1.51 -0.63
C ALA A 33 -10.57 2.97 -0.80
N PRO A 34 -11.22 3.96 -0.16
CA PRO A 34 -10.67 5.30 -0.05
C PRO A 34 -9.25 5.27 0.52
N VAL A 35 -8.34 6.04 -0.10
CA VAL A 35 -6.91 6.00 0.22
C VAL A 35 -6.65 6.42 1.66
N ASP A 36 -7.37 7.44 2.14
CA ASP A 36 -7.32 7.95 3.51
C ASP A 36 -7.78 6.91 4.53
N GLN A 37 -8.83 6.14 4.23
CA GLN A 37 -9.29 5.04 5.08
C GLN A 37 -8.24 3.93 5.15
N TYR A 38 -7.61 3.59 4.03
CA TYR A 38 -6.57 2.56 4.01
C TYR A 38 -5.32 3.01 4.80
N LEU A 39 -4.83 4.21 4.54
CA LEU A 39 -3.72 4.80 5.29
C LEU A 39 -4.04 4.89 6.79
N GLY A 40 -5.24 5.33 7.16
CA GLY A 40 -5.67 5.42 8.56
C GLY A 40 -5.70 4.06 9.26
N ALA A 41 -6.00 2.96 8.55
CA ALA A 41 -5.93 1.61 9.12
C ALA A 41 -4.48 1.17 9.35
N LEU A 42 -3.58 1.47 8.42
CA LEU A 42 -2.15 1.17 8.55
C LEU A 42 -1.50 2.01 9.65
N GLU A 43 -1.88 3.27 9.82
CA GLU A 43 -1.40 4.14 10.89
C GLU A 43 -1.85 3.65 12.28
N GLN A 44 -3.10 3.17 12.41
CA GLN A 44 -3.58 2.55 13.64
C GLN A 44 -2.76 1.30 14.00
N MET A 45 -2.42 0.48 13.01
CA MET A 45 -1.52 -0.65 13.21
C MET A 45 -0.12 -0.17 13.60
N ASN A 46 0.41 0.86 12.95
CA ASN A 46 1.75 1.41 13.22
C ASN A 46 1.87 2.03 14.62
N ALA A 47 0.76 2.49 15.20
CA ALA A 47 0.73 3.00 16.58
C ALA A 47 0.93 1.90 17.64
N LEU A 48 0.80 0.62 17.28
CA LEU A 48 1.05 -0.50 18.20
C LEU A 48 2.57 -0.67 18.48
N ASP A 49 2.88 -1.19 19.67
CA ASP A 49 4.26 -1.47 20.09
C ASP A 49 4.65 -2.91 19.70
N PHE A 50 5.08 -3.09 18.46
CA PHE A 50 5.53 -4.38 17.90
C PHE A 50 6.84 -4.22 17.13
N ASP A 51 7.61 -5.30 17.06
CA ASP A 51 8.81 -5.43 16.23
C ASP A 51 8.58 -6.37 15.04
N ILE A 52 7.67 -7.34 15.20
CA ILE A 52 7.41 -8.40 14.23
C ILE A 52 6.09 -8.12 13.51
N LEU A 53 6.17 -7.93 12.19
CA LEU A 53 5.03 -7.86 11.30
C LEU A 53 4.76 -9.23 10.68
N ILE A 54 3.58 -9.78 10.91
CA ILE A 54 3.15 -11.02 10.27
C ILE A 54 2.08 -10.70 9.22
N GLN A 55 2.41 -10.96 7.95
CA GLN A 55 1.53 -10.76 6.79
C GLN A 55 1.09 -12.10 6.17
N GLY A 56 0.06 -12.06 5.31
CA GLY A 56 -0.51 -13.24 4.65
C GLY A 56 0.34 -13.80 3.51
N HIS A 57 1.30 -13.03 3.00
CA HIS A 57 1.98 -13.32 1.73
C HIS A 57 3.49 -13.14 1.79
N GLY A 58 4.19 -14.12 2.36
CA GLY A 58 5.65 -14.18 2.35
C GLY A 58 6.24 -14.32 3.74
N THR A 59 7.46 -13.82 3.91
CA THR A 59 8.13 -13.83 5.21
C THR A 59 7.56 -12.74 6.13
N PRO A 60 7.62 -12.94 7.45
CA PRO A 60 7.42 -11.85 8.41
C PRO A 60 8.37 -10.69 8.11
N GLY A 61 7.90 -9.48 8.35
CA GLY A 61 8.67 -8.25 8.26
C GLY A 61 8.82 -7.58 9.62
N THR A 62 9.10 -6.29 9.57
CA THR A 62 9.31 -5.41 10.72
C THR A 62 8.38 -4.21 10.69
N LYS A 63 8.42 -3.40 11.75
CA LYS A 63 7.74 -2.10 11.76
C LYS A 63 8.22 -1.17 10.63
N ALA A 64 9.51 -1.22 10.28
CA ALA A 64 10.05 -0.46 9.16
C ALA A 64 9.47 -0.90 7.80
N ASP A 65 9.12 -2.18 7.65
CA ASP A 65 8.44 -2.65 6.43
C ASP A 65 7.00 -2.14 6.34
N LEU A 66 6.29 -2.00 7.48
CA LEU A 66 4.98 -1.33 7.52
C LEU A 66 5.11 0.15 7.12
N GLU A 67 6.10 0.86 7.67
CA GLU A 67 6.38 2.26 7.31
C GLU A 67 6.72 2.41 5.83
N GLY A 68 7.50 1.48 5.27
CA GLY A 68 7.77 1.41 3.83
C GLY A 68 6.49 1.23 3.00
N PHE A 69 5.56 0.39 3.46
CA PHE A 69 4.28 0.19 2.77
C PHE A 69 3.35 1.42 2.87
N ILE A 70 3.36 2.12 4.00
CA ILE A 70 2.67 3.41 4.15
C ILE A 70 3.26 4.43 3.16
N SER A 71 4.59 4.55 3.11
CA SER A 71 5.27 5.44 2.17
C SER A 71 4.93 5.10 0.72
N PHE A 72 4.83 3.80 0.38
CA PHE A 72 4.42 3.35 -0.95
C PHE A 72 3.04 3.88 -1.35
N LEU A 73 2.04 3.75 -0.47
CA LEU A 73 0.69 4.23 -0.75
C LEU A 73 0.65 5.76 -0.87
N GLN A 74 1.35 6.48 0.01
CA GLN A 74 1.45 7.94 -0.03
C GLN A 74 2.14 8.45 -1.30
N THR A 75 3.25 7.84 -1.71
CA THR A 75 3.94 8.18 -2.95
C THR A 75 3.05 7.90 -4.16
N THR A 76 2.37 6.75 -4.17
CA THR A 76 1.44 6.40 -5.26
C THR A 76 0.29 7.40 -5.36
N GLU A 77 -0.33 7.77 -4.23
CA GLU A 77 -1.39 8.77 -4.19
C GLU A 77 -0.90 10.13 -4.71
N SER A 78 0.27 10.58 -4.25
CA SER A 78 0.87 11.86 -4.62
C SER A 78 1.21 11.93 -6.11
N GLU A 79 1.90 10.92 -6.65
CA GLU A 79 2.30 10.91 -8.06
C GLU A 79 1.09 10.80 -9.00
N VAL A 80 0.11 9.96 -8.67
CA VAL A 80 -1.12 9.82 -9.46
C VAL A 80 -1.98 11.08 -9.39
N SER A 81 -2.12 11.70 -8.21
CA SER A 81 -2.82 12.98 -8.05
C SER A 81 -2.17 14.08 -8.91
N ALA A 82 -0.84 14.12 -8.97
CA ALA A 82 -0.12 15.08 -9.80
C ALA A 82 -0.35 14.84 -11.31
N ALA A 83 -0.38 13.58 -11.75
CA ALA A 83 -0.68 13.21 -13.13
C ALA A 83 -2.13 13.60 -13.53
N ILE A 84 -3.11 13.34 -12.67
CA ILE A 84 -4.51 13.76 -12.85
C ILE A 84 -4.59 15.28 -12.95
N ALA A 85 -3.94 16.01 -12.04
CA ALA A 85 -3.94 17.48 -12.04
C ALA A 85 -3.27 18.06 -13.30
N ALA A 86 -2.33 17.34 -13.91
CA ALA A 86 -1.71 17.68 -15.18
C ALA A 86 -2.59 17.34 -16.40
N GLY A 87 -3.76 16.70 -16.19
CA GLY A 87 -4.71 16.33 -17.23
C GLY A 87 -4.34 15.06 -18.00
N GLN A 88 -3.48 14.20 -17.45
CA GLN A 88 -3.14 12.92 -18.07
C GLN A 88 -4.33 11.96 -18.08
N THR A 89 -4.42 11.11 -19.12
CA THR A 89 -5.36 9.98 -19.12
C THR A 89 -4.90 8.87 -18.17
N LEU A 90 -5.76 7.88 -17.96
CA LEU A 90 -5.41 6.65 -17.23
C LEU A 90 -4.18 5.98 -17.85
N GLU A 91 -4.18 5.76 -19.17
CA GLU A 91 -3.08 5.10 -19.87
C GLU A 91 -1.77 5.89 -19.73
N GLU A 92 -1.81 7.21 -19.92
CA GLU A 92 -0.65 8.09 -19.76
C GLU A 92 -0.11 8.07 -18.33
N THR A 93 -0.99 8.04 -17.34
CA THR A 93 -0.61 7.94 -15.93
C THR A 93 0.05 6.59 -15.62
N GLN A 94 -0.49 5.49 -16.14
CA GLN A 94 0.10 4.14 -15.99
C GLN A 94 1.48 4.03 -16.67
N GLU A 95 1.72 4.76 -17.75
CA GLU A 95 3.02 4.81 -18.42
C GLU A 95 4.03 5.71 -17.68
N SER A 96 3.60 6.84 -17.13
CA SER A 96 4.49 7.86 -16.56
C SER A 96 4.82 7.68 -15.08
N VAL A 97 3.91 7.16 -14.26
CA VAL A 97 4.08 6.97 -12.81
C VAL A 97 4.83 5.67 -12.55
N LEU A 98 6.15 5.75 -12.40
CA LEU A 98 7.02 4.57 -12.34
C LEU A 98 7.23 4.02 -10.93
N LEU A 99 7.10 4.82 -9.86
CA LEU A 99 7.35 4.35 -8.49
C LEU A 99 8.76 3.72 -8.33
N GLU A 100 9.79 4.38 -8.89
CA GLU A 100 11.14 3.83 -9.04
C GLU A 100 11.79 3.41 -7.71
N ASP A 101 11.49 4.11 -6.62
CA ASP A 101 11.96 3.79 -5.25
C ASP A 101 11.51 2.38 -4.79
N PHE A 102 10.45 1.86 -5.39
CA PHE A 102 9.87 0.54 -5.10
C PHE A 102 10.16 -0.50 -6.19
N SER A 103 11.01 -0.17 -7.18
CA SER A 103 11.36 -1.08 -8.30
C SER A 103 11.99 -2.41 -7.87
N GLY A 104 12.64 -2.44 -6.70
CA GLY A 104 13.21 -3.65 -6.11
C GLY A 104 12.18 -4.55 -5.42
N TRP A 105 10.93 -4.11 -5.26
CA TRP A 105 9.91 -4.89 -4.58
C TRP A 105 9.36 -6.00 -5.45
N SER A 106 8.95 -7.09 -4.82
CA SER A 106 8.35 -8.20 -5.55
C SER A 106 7.05 -7.78 -6.22
N LEU A 107 6.82 -8.34 -7.42
CA LEU A 107 5.69 -8.03 -8.30
C LEU A 107 5.65 -6.61 -8.88
N TYR A 108 6.73 -5.82 -8.79
CA TYR A 108 6.79 -4.49 -9.40
C TYR A 108 6.36 -4.51 -10.88
N GLU A 109 7.03 -5.29 -11.73
CA GLU A 109 6.72 -5.36 -13.16
C GLU A 109 5.28 -5.83 -13.45
N ASP A 110 4.78 -6.78 -12.66
CA ASP A 110 3.47 -7.42 -12.87
C ASP A 110 2.30 -6.57 -12.35
N ARG A 111 2.54 -5.70 -11.36
CA ARG A 111 1.48 -5.02 -10.60
C ARG A 111 1.54 -3.51 -10.65
N ARG A 112 2.69 -2.89 -10.89
CA ARG A 112 2.85 -1.43 -10.85
C ARG A 112 1.77 -0.70 -11.65
N ALA A 113 1.63 -1.01 -12.94
CA ALA A 113 0.64 -0.35 -13.80
C ALA A 113 -0.79 -0.56 -13.31
N ASN A 114 -1.14 -1.75 -12.80
CA ASN A 114 -2.47 -2.01 -12.25
C ASN A 114 -2.73 -1.21 -10.97
N ILE A 115 -1.77 -1.15 -10.04
CA ILE A 115 -1.93 -0.37 -8.80
C ILE A 115 -2.04 1.13 -9.10
N VAL A 116 -1.24 1.65 -10.03
CA VAL A 116 -1.36 3.03 -10.52
C VAL A 116 -2.75 3.28 -11.10
N GLY A 117 -3.26 2.35 -11.92
CA GLY A 117 -4.57 2.50 -12.54
C GLY A 117 -5.74 2.43 -11.54
N GLU A 118 -5.64 1.59 -10.52
CA GLU A 118 -6.64 1.54 -9.44
C GLU A 118 -6.61 2.79 -8.59
N MET A 119 -5.42 3.31 -8.26
CA MET A 119 -5.27 4.58 -7.56
C MET A 119 -5.90 5.72 -8.36
N TYR A 120 -5.66 5.78 -9.68
CA TYR A 120 -6.28 6.77 -10.57
C TYR A 120 -7.81 6.69 -10.51
N GLY A 121 -8.36 5.48 -10.56
CA GLY A 121 -9.80 5.24 -10.46
C GLY A 121 -10.39 5.71 -9.14
N ILE A 122 -9.71 5.42 -8.02
CA ILE A 122 -10.13 5.86 -6.67
C ILE A 122 -10.15 7.38 -6.58
N LEU A 123 -9.08 8.04 -7.05
CA LEU A 123 -8.94 9.50 -6.96
C LEU A 123 -9.85 10.26 -7.91
N SER A 124 -10.20 9.69 -9.05
CA SER A 124 -11.09 10.31 -10.05
C SER A 124 -12.58 10.12 -9.75
N ALA A 125 -12.94 9.25 -8.80
CA ALA A 125 -14.32 8.97 -8.43
C ALA A 125 -14.88 9.95 -7.37
N ASN A 126 -14.02 10.81 -6.79
CA ASN A 126 -14.35 11.77 -5.74
C ASN A 126 -14.50 13.20 -6.28
#